data_AF-A0A8K0VTU2-F1
#
_entry.id   AF-A0A8K0VTU2-F1
#
_cell.length_a   1.000
_cell.length_b   1.000
_cell.length_c   1.000
_cell.angle_alpha   90.00
_cell.angle_beta   90.00
_cell.angle_gamma   90.00
#
_symmetry.space_group_name_H-M   'P 1'
#
loop_
_entity.id
_entity.type
_entity.pdbx_description
1 polymer ?
#
loop_
_entity_poly.entity_id
_entity_poly.type
_entity_poly.pdbx_seq_one_letter_code
_entity_poly.pdbx_strand_id
1 'polypeptide(L)'
;MIFSRLAVLLAGVIGSVQADAAEGNVVSKRAIRPNPSNGHWIDAWASMPQLTEPANLPPAPFNQSGAVFVNSTVRQTLYMTAQANQVRIKISNVFGGSVLPITAISIALPANQTAGIHQIQPKTVQKVTFSGKDGIIIPNGALAVSDPINFPIKAQQIVTVTLYLADGQKTNSITSHPGSRTTSWWQFGNAVDAAQLAVTDATTQSAAHWYFLSSIEAWVPPKQGSLLIVGDSITDGRGSTTNANNRWPDLLLRRLQGNAATKHISFGNLAAGGNRILADGLGPNAFGRIDRDVLAHPGVKYAMIFEGVNDIGGGATTKEAQDAIYERLTQAYQQMVTLIHAHGIPVFGATITPFSAPANVTIQPYSNPERENTRQRINKFIRESGTFDAVADFDKFLADPKIPSQLNPAYDSGDYLHPSVAGYQYLADQFPVRIFAQWADGADEFSWGQ
;
A
#
# COMPACT_ATOMS: atom_id res chain seq x y z
N MET A 1 65.12 -47.50 0.34
CA MET A 1 64.18 -46.40 0.67
C MET A 1 64.78 -45.68 1.88
N ILE A 2 65.39 -44.51 1.65
CA ILE A 2 64.87 -43.18 2.08
C ILE A 2 64.93 -43.02 3.61
N PHE A 3 65.48 -41.98 4.24
CA PHE A 3 66.52 -40.99 3.94
C PHE A 3 66.83 -40.33 5.31
N SER A 4 68.11 -40.13 5.60
CA SER A 4 68.77 -39.30 6.62
C SER A 4 67.97 -38.12 7.23
N ARG A 5 68.11 -37.90 8.55
CA ARG A 5 67.91 -36.59 9.19
C ARG A 5 69.17 -36.19 9.95
N LEU A 6 69.92 -35.26 9.35
CA LEU A 6 71.03 -34.54 9.96
C LEU A 6 70.50 -33.18 10.46
N ALA A 7 70.81 -32.85 11.71
CA ALA A 7 70.46 -31.58 12.32
C ALA A 7 71.40 -30.47 11.81
N VAL A 8 70.83 -29.30 11.49
CA VAL A 8 71.57 -28.05 11.28
C VAL A 8 70.87 -26.96 12.08
N LEU A 9 71.57 -26.43 13.08
CA LEU A 9 71.24 -25.17 13.72
C LEU A 9 71.61 -24.03 12.76
N LEU A 10 70.65 -23.15 12.46
CA LEU A 10 70.93 -21.81 11.95
C LEU A 10 70.30 -20.78 12.89
N ALA A 11 71.14 -19.94 13.47
CA ALA A 11 70.76 -18.75 14.21
C ALA A 11 70.30 -17.66 13.24
N GLY A 12 69.09 -17.13 13.43
CA GLY A 12 68.54 -16.00 12.69
C GLY A 12 68.17 -14.88 13.65
N VAL A 13 68.81 -13.71 13.46
CA VAL A 13 68.57 -12.47 14.20
C VAL A 13 67.15 -11.97 13.94
N ILE A 14 66.33 -11.80 14.98
CA ILE A 14 65.01 -11.18 14.89
C ILE A 14 65.21 -9.66 14.97
N GLY A 15 65.21 -9.00 13.82
CA GLY A 15 65.03 -7.54 13.75
C GLY A 15 63.56 -7.20 14.01
N SER A 16 63.27 -6.50 15.10
CA SER A 16 61.95 -5.95 15.41
C SER A 16 61.61 -4.83 14.42
N VAL A 17 60.81 -5.13 13.41
CA VAL A 17 60.13 -4.10 12.62
C VAL A 17 58.88 -3.71 13.42
N GLN A 18 58.94 -2.55 14.08
CA GLN A 18 57.72 -1.87 14.55
C GLN A 18 56.96 -1.44 13.30
N ALA A 19 55.94 -2.21 12.93
CA ALA A 19 54.90 -1.72 12.04
C ALA A 19 54.08 -0.70 12.81
N ASP A 20 54.20 0.58 12.44
CA ASP A 20 53.21 1.58 12.82
C ASP A 20 51.85 1.08 12.34
N ALA A 21 51.00 0.69 13.29
CA ALA A 21 49.60 0.44 13.02
C ALA A 21 49.01 1.78 12.60
N ALA A 22 48.83 1.96 11.29
CA ALA A 22 48.01 3.03 10.77
C ALA A 22 46.64 2.89 11.43
N GLU A 23 46.34 3.79 12.38
CA GLU A 23 45.00 3.96 12.93
C GLU A 23 44.09 4.24 11.74
N GLY A 24 43.40 3.19 11.27
CA GLY A 24 42.44 3.31 10.21
C GLY A 24 41.44 4.38 10.61
N ASN A 25 41.34 5.43 9.81
CA ASN A 25 40.30 6.45 9.94
C ASN A 25 38.96 5.73 10.11
N VAL A 26 38.46 5.66 11.34
CA VAL A 26 37.12 5.19 11.62
C VAL A 26 36.22 6.24 11.01
N VAL A 27 35.77 5.99 9.77
CA VAL A 27 34.77 6.82 9.11
C VAL A 27 33.54 6.78 10.01
N SER A 28 33.35 7.84 10.82
CA SER A 28 32.19 7.95 11.68
C SER A 28 30.98 8.07 10.76
N LYS A 29 30.28 6.96 10.52
CA LYS A 29 28.98 7.00 9.85
C LYS A 29 28.10 7.95 10.68
N ARG A 30 27.66 9.06 10.08
CA ARG A 30 26.50 9.82 10.56
C ARG A 30 25.29 8.91 10.45
N ALA A 31 25.16 7.97 11.37
CA ALA A 31 24.03 7.05 11.44
C ALA A 31 22.97 7.68 12.34
N ILE A 32 21.78 7.91 11.79
CA ILE A 32 20.60 8.16 12.61
C ILE A 32 20.43 6.94 13.52
N ARG A 33 20.52 7.17 14.84
CA ARG A 33 20.38 6.09 15.82
C ARG A 33 18.92 5.66 15.88
N PRO A 34 18.61 4.35 15.84
CA PRO A 34 17.24 3.87 16.01
C PRO A 34 16.63 4.37 17.33
N ASN A 35 15.41 4.89 17.28
CA ASN A 35 14.66 5.33 18.44
C ASN A 35 13.17 4.91 18.30
N PRO A 36 12.74 3.85 19.01
CA PRO A 36 13.44 3.14 20.09
C PRO A 36 14.61 2.26 19.61
N SER A 37 15.52 1.87 20.51
CA SER A 37 16.69 1.04 20.14
C SER A 37 16.33 -0.39 19.73
N ASN A 38 15.21 -0.92 20.23
CA ASN A 38 14.69 -2.25 19.94
C ASN A 38 13.47 -2.22 19.02
N GLY A 39 13.36 -1.20 18.16
CA GLY A 39 12.23 -1.07 17.25
C GLY A 39 12.28 -1.98 16.03
N HIS A 40 11.26 -1.87 15.21
CA HIS A 40 11.20 -2.44 13.86
C HIS A 40 10.46 -1.49 12.91
N TRP A 41 10.52 -1.76 11.61
CA TRP A 41 9.75 -1.02 10.61
C TRP A 41 8.34 -1.61 10.45
N ILE A 42 7.34 -0.74 10.35
CA ILE A 42 5.97 -1.07 9.89
C ILE A 42 5.56 -0.07 8.81
N ASP A 43 4.58 -0.39 7.98
CA ASP A 43 3.96 0.63 7.13
C ASP A 43 3.09 1.59 7.95
N ALA A 44 3.38 2.89 7.84
CA ALA A 44 2.53 3.99 8.31
C ALA A 44 1.63 4.53 7.19
N TRP A 45 1.88 4.13 5.95
CA TRP A 45 1.02 4.33 4.80
C TRP A 45 1.54 3.46 3.67
N ALA A 46 0.67 2.83 2.90
CA ALA A 46 1.03 2.07 1.71
C ALA A 46 -0.11 2.10 0.70
N SER A 47 0.23 2.02 -0.59
CA SER A 47 -0.72 1.90 -1.69
C SER A 47 -0.25 0.87 -2.71
N MET A 48 -1.18 0.14 -3.33
CA MET A 48 -0.84 -0.83 -4.37
C MET A 48 -0.25 -0.11 -5.59
N PRO A 49 0.98 -0.45 -6.04
CA PRO A 49 1.51 0.08 -7.29
C PRO A 49 0.72 -0.46 -8.48
N GLN A 50 0.49 0.38 -9.48
CA GLN A 50 -0.21 0.08 -10.73
C GLN A 50 0.60 0.59 -11.92
N LEU A 51 0.50 -0.09 -13.07
CA LEU A 51 0.87 0.50 -14.35
C LEU A 51 -0.12 1.61 -14.65
N THR A 52 0.39 2.81 -14.90
CA THR A 52 -0.48 3.97 -15.15
C THR A 52 -1.14 3.85 -16.51
N GLU A 53 -2.45 3.76 -16.52
CA GLU A 53 -3.22 3.81 -17.77
C GLU A 53 -3.05 5.17 -18.46
N PRO A 54 -3.12 5.24 -19.80
CA PRO A 54 -2.91 6.49 -20.53
C PRO A 54 -3.79 7.66 -20.06
N ALA A 55 -5.04 7.39 -19.66
CA ALA A 55 -5.97 8.41 -19.16
C ALA A 55 -5.63 8.93 -17.75
N ASN A 56 -4.79 8.20 -17.00
CA ASN A 56 -4.37 8.53 -15.64
C ASN A 56 -2.92 9.07 -15.59
N LEU A 57 -2.26 9.21 -16.75
CA LEU A 57 -1.01 9.96 -16.85
C LEU A 57 -1.25 11.42 -16.50
N PRO A 58 -0.23 12.15 -15.99
CA PRO A 58 -0.39 13.58 -15.77
C PRO A 58 -0.78 14.26 -17.10
N PRO A 59 -1.61 15.31 -17.09
CA PRO A 59 -1.98 16.02 -18.31
C PRO A 59 -0.77 16.69 -18.96
N ALA A 60 -0.89 17.00 -20.25
CA ALA A 60 0.05 17.90 -20.91
C ALA A 60 0.09 19.26 -20.17
N PRO A 61 1.25 19.94 -20.07
CA PRO A 61 2.55 19.61 -20.68
C PRO A 61 3.45 18.68 -19.83
N PHE A 62 2.95 18.08 -18.76
CA PHE A 62 3.74 17.21 -17.86
C PHE A 62 3.84 15.75 -18.35
N ASN A 63 3.19 15.47 -19.47
CA ASN A 63 3.25 14.21 -20.20
C ASN A 63 3.45 14.52 -21.69
N GLN A 64 4.41 13.83 -22.30
CA GLN A 64 4.70 13.90 -23.73
C GLN A 64 5.02 12.49 -24.24
N SER A 65 5.01 12.30 -25.55
CA SER A 65 5.41 11.01 -26.14
C SER A 65 6.83 10.62 -25.69
N GLY A 66 6.95 9.46 -25.06
CA GLY A 66 8.21 8.90 -24.57
C GLY A 66 8.77 9.54 -23.30
N ALA A 67 8.10 10.49 -22.64
CA ALA A 67 8.57 11.03 -21.37
C ALA A 67 7.46 11.62 -20.49
N VAL A 68 7.59 11.43 -19.17
CA VAL A 68 6.65 11.95 -18.16
C VAL A 68 7.42 12.70 -17.07
N PHE A 69 6.85 13.81 -16.58
CA PHE A 69 7.40 14.67 -15.53
C PHE A 69 8.82 15.20 -15.83
N VAL A 70 9.09 15.58 -17.07
CA VAL A 70 10.37 16.22 -17.44
C VAL A 70 10.50 17.57 -16.74
N ASN A 71 11.64 17.83 -16.08
CA ASN A 71 11.90 19.05 -15.31
C ASN A 71 10.75 19.40 -14.36
N SER A 72 10.20 18.42 -13.65
CA SER A 72 8.96 18.60 -12.89
C SER A 72 9.12 18.24 -11.42
N THR A 73 8.56 19.08 -10.57
CA THR A 73 8.34 18.79 -9.15
C THR A 73 6.93 18.25 -8.96
N VAL A 74 6.78 17.10 -8.29
CA VAL A 74 5.51 16.44 -7.97
C VAL A 74 5.33 16.41 -6.44
N ARG A 75 4.24 16.97 -5.94
CA ARG A 75 3.92 17.08 -4.51
C ARG A 75 2.65 16.32 -4.18
N GLN A 76 2.74 15.45 -3.18
CA GLN A 76 1.71 14.47 -2.85
C GLN A 76 1.49 14.45 -1.34
N THR A 77 0.24 14.39 -0.90
CA THR A 77 -0.10 14.25 0.53
C THR A 77 -0.52 12.82 0.85
N LEU A 78 -0.15 12.34 2.04
CA LEU A 78 -0.38 10.98 2.51
C LEU A 78 -0.94 10.98 3.93
N TYR A 79 -1.92 10.14 4.20
CA TYR A 79 -2.58 10.02 5.50
C TYR A 79 -1.90 8.93 6.33
N MET A 80 -1.20 9.34 7.39
CA MET A 80 -0.42 8.45 8.24
C MET A 80 -1.32 7.65 9.17
N THR A 81 -1.05 6.35 9.26
CA THR A 81 -1.81 5.37 10.02
C THR A 81 -1.11 4.95 11.32
N ALA A 82 0.15 5.37 11.51
CA ALA A 82 0.97 5.08 12.68
C ALA A 82 1.59 6.36 13.30
N GLN A 83 1.98 6.25 14.57
CA GLN A 83 2.83 7.24 15.24
C GLN A 83 4.26 6.73 15.36
N ALA A 84 5.24 7.56 14.99
CA ALA A 84 6.66 7.25 15.13
C ALA A 84 7.52 8.51 15.17
N ASN A 85 8.77 8.37 15.62
CA ASN A 85 9.75 9.45 15.61
C ASN A 85 10.63 9.43 14.36
N GLN A 86 10.66 8.31 13.66
CA GLN A 86 11.51 8.06 12.52
C GLN A 86 10.73 7.37 11.42
N VAL A 87 10.96 7.80 10.19
CA VAL A 87 10.31 7.26 8.99
C VAL A 87 11.33 7.00 7.90
N ARG A 88 10.95 6.20 6.90
CA ARG A 88 11.65 6.09 5.62
C ARG A 88 10.63 5.91 4.49
N ILE A 89 11.01 6.24 3.27
CA ILE A 89 10.10 6.29 2.12
C ILE A 89 10.49 5.19 1.12
N LYS A 90 9.49 4.47 0.60
CA LYS A 90 9.64 3.54 -0.51
C LYS A 90 9.12 4.14 -1.81
N ILE A 91 9.97 4.15 -2.84
CA ILE A 91 9.65 4.58 -4.21
C ILE A 91 9.74 3.37 -5.13
N SER A 92 8.70 3.12 -5.91
CA SER A 92 8.61 1.96 -6.80
C SER A 92 8.69 2.35 -8.27
N ASN A 93 9.47 1.58 -9.02
CA ASN A 93 9.52 1.59 -10.48
C ASN A 93 9.11 0.24 -11.06
N VAL A 94 8.29 -0.53 -10.32
CA VAL A 94 7.96 -1.93 -10.63
C VAL A 94 7.30 -2.11 -12.00
N PHE A 95 6.55 -1.11 -12.49
CA PHE A 95 5.93 -1.11 -13.83
C PHE A 95 6.57 -0.11 -14.80
N GLY A 96 7.67 0.55 -14.39
CA GLY A 96 8.28 1.59 -15.21
C GLY A 96 9.01 1.05 -16.41
N GLY A 97 8.67 1.46 -17.62
CA GLY A 97 9.32 1.03 -18.87
C GLY A 97 10.77 1.50 -19.06
N SER A 98 11.27 2.41 -18.22
CA SER A 98 12.65 2.90 -18.18
C SER A 98 13.13 3.05 -16.75
N VAL A 99 14.41 3.37 -16.54
CA VAL A 99 14.88 3.84 -15.24
C VAL A 99 14.08 5.06 -14.76
N LEU A 100 13.84 5.17 -13.45
CA LEU A 100 13.20 6.31 -12.81
C LEU A 100 14.27 7.18 -12.11
N PRO A 101 14.64 8.34 -12.68
CA PRO A 101 15.64 9.24 -12.09
C PRO A 101 14.98 10.23 -11.12
N ILE A 102 15.03 9.94 -9.82
CA ILE A 102 14.65 10.90 -8.77
C ILE A 102 15.84 11.80 -8.48
N THR A 103 15.75 13.07 -8.85
CA THR A 103 16.84 14.04 -8.67
C THR A 103 16.91 14.58 -7.24
N ALA A 104 15.76 14.87 -6.64
CA ALA A 104 15.66 15.32 -5.26
C ALA A 104 14.31 14.92 -4.64
N ILE A 105 14.29 14.78 -3.32
CA ILE A 105 13.07 14.48 -2.55
C ILE A 105 13.09 15.17 -1.18
N SER A 106 11.91 15.60 -0.74
CA SER A 106 11.69 16.14 0.60
C SER A 106 10.42 15.56 1.24
N ILE A 107 10.39 15.58 2.57
CA ILE A 107 9.19 15.38 3.39
C ILE A 107 8.92 16.64 4.21
N ALA A 108 7.65 17.00 4.37
CA ALA A 108 7.23 18.14 5.18
C ALA A 108 5.84 17.92 5.77
N LEU A 109 5.44 18.77 6.71
CA LEU A 109 4.04 18.91 7.08
C LEU A 109 3.32 19.83 6.08
N PRO A 110 2.09 19.50 5.69
CA PRO A 110 1.24 20.41 4.90
C PRO A 110 0.95 21.68 5.72
N ALA A 111 0.65 22.79 5.03
CA ALA A 111 0.36 24.08 5.67
C ALA A 111 -0.78 23.99 6.71
N ASN A 112 -1.70 23.06 6.51
CA ASN A 112 -2.70 22.62 7.48
C ASN A 112 -2.98 21.12 7.27
N GLN A 113 -3.75 20.48 8.16
CA GLN A 113 -4.08 19.04 8.09
C GLN A 113 -5.10 18.69 6.97
N THR A 114 -4.96 19.27 5.77
CA THR A 114 -5.82 19.01 4.62
C THR A 114 -5.09 18.16 3.58
N ALA A 115 -5.74 17.10 3.11
CA ALA A 115 -5.19 16.28 2.03
C ALA A 115 -5.34 17.02 0.69
N GLY A 116 -4.43 16.75 -0.23
CA GLY A 116 -4.46 17.30 -1.57
C GLY A 116 -4.18 18.79 -1.67
N ILE A 117 -3.53 19.40 -0.68
CA ILE A 117 -3.02 20.77 -0.77
C ILE A 117 -1.57 20.79 -1.30
N HIS A 118 -1.16 21.90 -1.91
CA HIS A 118 0.21 22.09 -2.43
C HIS A 118 1.09 22.99 -1.56
N GLN A 119 0.53 23.54 -0.48
CA GLN A 119 1.23 24.36 0.51
C GLN A 119 1.79 23.49 1.64
N ILE A 120 3.00 23.81 2.08
CA ILE A 120 3.70 23.13 3.18
C ILE A 120 4.13 24.13 4.25
N GLN A 121 4.54 23.63 5.42
CA GLN A 121 5.18 24.42 6.46
C GLN A 121 6.70 24.42 6.22
N PRO A 122 7.32 25.54 5.77
CA PRO A 122 8.73 25.52 5.33
C PRO A 122 9.72 25.08 6.41
N LYS A 123 9.44 25.39 7.67
CA LYS A 123 10.27 25.00 8.82
C LYS A 123 10.30 23.48 9.09
N THR A 124 9.40 22.72 8.47
CA THR A 124 9.29 21.27 8.66
C THR A 124 9.95 20.48 7.54
N VAL A 125 10.40 21.15 6.46
CA VAL A 125 11.01 20.50 5.32
C VAL A 125 12.28 19.77 5.75
N GLN A 126 12.32 18.47 5.48
CA GLN A 126 13.53 17.65 5.61
C GLN A 126 13.86 17.02 4.26
N LYS A 127 15.14 17.11 3.87
CA LYS A 127 15.65 16.40 2.71
C LYS A 127 15.61 14.89 2.97
N VAL A 128 15.31 14.13 1.93
CA VAL A 128 15.36 12.68 1.95
C VAL A 128 16.55 12.23 1.10
N THR A 129 17.30 11.26 1.60
CA THR A 129 18.49 10.74 0.91
C THR A 129 18.37 9.25 0.65
N PHE A 130 19.15 8.77 -0.31
CA PHE A 130 19.32 7.35 -0.60
C PHE A 130 20.81 7.02 -0.55
N SER A 131 21.23 6.18 0.40
CA SER A 131 22.65 5.87 0.59
C SER A 131 23.52 7.13 0.76
N GLY A 132 22.98 8.14 1.45
CA GLY A 132 23.63 9.44 1.71
C GLY A 132 23.65 10.40 0.51
N LYS A 133 22.93 10.12 -0.58
CA LYS A 133 22.82 11.00 -1.76
C LYS A 133 21.44 11.65 -1.85
N ASP A 134 21.37 12.88 -2.36
CA ASP A 134 20.12 13.66 -2.49
C ASP A 134 19.10 13.06 -3.48
N GLY A 135 19.52 12.09 -4.32
CA GLY A 135 18.68 11.44 -5.33
C GLY A 135 19.13 10.02 -5.66
N ILE A 136 18.39 9.34 -6.53
CA ILE A 136 18.62 7.94 -6.93
C ILE A 136 18.08 7.67 -8.33
N ILE A 137 18.71 6.76 -9.07
CA ILE A 137 18.20 6.19 -10.31
C ILE A 137 17.70 4.77 -10.02
N ILE A 138 16.40 4.54 -10.14
CA ILE A 138 15.77 3.26 -9.83
C ILE A 138 15.61 2.46 -11.13
N PRO A 139 16.20 1.26 -11.26
CA PRO A 139 16.01 0.41 -12.43
C PRO A 139 14.54 0.07 -12.71
N ASN A 140 14.20 -0.30 -13.95
CA ASN A 140 12.90 -0.88 -14.29
C ASN A 140 12.66 -2.13 -13.41
N GLY A 141 11.46 -2.27 -12.85
CA GLY A 141 11.08 -3.41 -12.03
C GLY A 141 11.53 -3.30 -10.57
N ALA A 142 12.35 -2.31 -10.22
CA ALA A 142 12.95 -2.18 -8.90
C ALA A 142 12.20 -1.23 -7.97
N LEU A 143 12.54 -1.31 -6.69
CA LEU A 143 12.08 -0.42 -5.62
C LEU A 143 13.29 0.13 -4.87
N ALA A 144 13.20 1.38 -4.43
CA ALA A 144 14.21 2.03 -3.58
C ALA A 144 13.62 2.37 -2.22
N VAL A 145 14.44 2.23 -1.18
CA VAL A 145 14.13 2.64 0.20
C VAL A 145 15.08 3.78 0.58
N SER A 146 14.53 4.88 1.12
CA SER A 146 15.36 5.99 1.58
C SER A 146 16.16 5.62 2.84
N ASP A 147 17.18 6.43 3.13
CA ASP A 147 17.77 6.45 4.46
C ASP A 147 16.69 6.87 5.50
N PRO A 148 16.80 6.45 6.77
CA PRO A 148 15.89 6.90 7.82
C PRO A 148 15.91 8.42 8.00
N ILE A 149 14.79 9.00 8.42
CA ILE A 149 14.60 10.43 8.63
C ILE A 149 14.04 10.64 10.03
N ASN A 150 14.60 11.57 10.82
CA ASN A 150 14.06 11.99 12.11
C ASN A 150 12.87 12.94 11.91
N PHE A 151 11.76 12.39 11.45
CA PHE A 151 10.53 13.14 11.17
C PHE A 151 9.39 12.55 11.99
N PRO A 152 9.05 13.15 13.14
CA PRO A 152 7.96 12.67 13.98
C PRO A 152 6.61 12.77 13.27
N ILE A 153 5.87 11.66 13.24
CA ILE A 153 4.51 11.56 12.73
C ILE A 153 3.56 11.07 13.81
N LYS A 154 2.30 11.44 13.71
CA LYS A 154 1.18 10.90 14.49
C LYS A 154 0.26 10.08 13.58
N ALA A 155 -0.46 9.12 14.15
CA ALA A 155 -1.58 8.52 13.43
C ALA A 155 -2.62 9.62 13.12
N GLN A 156 -3.30 9.48 11.98
CA GLN A 156 -4.24 10.45 11.41
C GLN A 156 -3.61 11.79 10.98
N GLN A 157 -2.28 11.88 10.93
CA GLN A 157 -1.59 13.06 10.44
C GLN A 157 -1.41 13.01 8.92
N ILE A 158 -1.54 14.14 8.27
CA ILE A 158 -1.16 14.28 6.86
C ILE A 158 0.29 14.72 6.78
N VAL A 159 1.05 14.07 5.90
CA VAL A 159 2.41 14.47 5.52
C VAL A 159 2.46 14.74 4.03
N THR A 160 3.41 15.56 3.61
CA THR A 160 3.66 15.88 2.20
C THR A 160 5.00 15.32 1.78
N VAL A 161 5.03 14.57 0.68
CA VAL A 161 6.26 14.14 0.00
C VAL A 161 6.35 14.87 -1.33
N THR A 162 7.50 15.48 -1.59
CA THR A 162 7.77 16.21 -2.84
C THR A 162 8.94 15.59 -3.56
N LEU A 163 8.75 15.19 -4.82
CA LEU A 163 9.76 14.61 -5.71
C LEU A 163 10.13 15.64 -6.78
N TYR A 164 11.39 15.70 -7.19
CA TYR A 164 11.81 16.42 -8.38
C TYR A 164 12.52 15.48 -9.35
N LEU A 165 12.09 15.52 -10.60
CA LEU A 165 12.64 14.75 -11.72
C LEU A 165 13.18 15.75 -12.76
N ALA A 166 14.49 16.01 -12.74
CA ALA A 166 15.11 16.92 -13.71
C ALA A 166 14.93 16.40 -15.15
N ASP A 167 15.22 15.11 -15.36
CA ASP A 167 15.14 14.48 -16.67
C ASP A 167 13.75 13.90 -16.98
N GLY A 168 12.88 13.78 -15.98
CA GLY A 168 11.65 12.98 -16.06
C GLY A 168 11.94 11.48 -16.25
N GLN A 169 10.89 10.68 -16.33
CA GLN A 169 11.02 9.28 -16.70
C GLN A 169 10.85 9.13 -18.22
N LYS A 170 11.80 8.47 -18.91
CA LYS A 170 11.82 8.35 -20.38
C LYS A 170 10.96 7.20 -20.90
N THR A 171 9.69 7.20 -20.50
CA THR A 171 8.63 6.29 -20.96
C THR A 171 7.27 6.86 -20.56
N ASN A 172 6.20 6.40 -21.21
CA ASN A 172 4.82 6.64 -20.74
C ASN A 172 4.29 5.49 -19.87
N SER A 173 5.00 4.37 -19.76
CA SER A 173 4.67 3.29 -18.84
C SER A 173 5.32 3.58 -17.49
N ILE A 174 4.59 4.25 -16.59
CA ILE A 174 5.09 4.63 -15.27
C ILE A 174 4.32 3.96 -14.13
N THR A 175 4.92 3.86 -12.95
CA THR A 175 4.25 3.34 -11.75
C THR A 175 3.46 4.46 -11.06
N SER A 176 2.18 4.22 -10.80
CA SER A 176 1.31 5.12 -10.05
C SER A 176 0.29 4.35 -9.22
N HIS A 177 -0.63 5.09 -8.61
CA HIS A 177 -1.84 4.57 -8.03
C HIS A 177 -2.97 5.56 -8.35
N PRO A 178 -3.70 5.35 -9.47
CA PRO A 178 -4.80 6.22 -9.86
C PRO A 178 -5.96 6.23 -8.86
N GLY A 179 -6.01 5.16 -8.05
CA GLY A 179 -6.87 4.89 -6.90
C GLY A 179 -6.94 5.95 -5.79
N SER A 180 -6.02 6.92 -5.75
CA SER A 180 -5.66 7.59 -4.49
C SER A 180 -6.77 8.37 -3.80
N ARG A 181 -7.71 8.92 -4.58
CA ARG A 181 -8.75 9.89 -4.14
C ARG A 181 -8.13 11.08 -3.40
N THR A 182 -6.89 11.39 -3.75
CA THR A 182 -6.09 12.46 -3.13
C THR A 182 -5.39 13.22 -4.24
N THR A 183 -5.62 14.53 -4.30
CA THR A 183 -5.03 15.41 -5.31
C THR A 183 -3.52 15.49 -5.10
N SER A 184 -2.76 15.19 -6.15
CA SER A 184 -1.35 15.52 -6.25
C SER A 184 -1.18 16.73 -7.17
N TRP A 185 -0.13 17.52 -6.93
CA TRP A 185 0.14 18.75 -7.65
C TRP A 185 1.54 18.74 -8.25
N TRP A 186 1.75 19.48 -9.33
CA TRP A 186 3.07 19.61 -9.93
C TRP A 186 3.32 20.96 -10.59
N GLN A 187 4.59 21.27 -10.75
CA GLN A 187 5.07 22.44 -11.49
C GLN A 187 6.40 22.13 -12.17
N PHE A 188 6.82 22.98 -13.10
CA PHE A 188 8.17 22.91 -13.66
C PHE A 188 9.23 23.43 -12.68
N GLY A 189 10.46 22.97 -12.88
CA GLY A 189 11.63 23.33 -12.09
C GLY A 189 11.70 22.60 -10.75
N ASN A 190 12.83 22.78 -10.07
CA ASN A 190 13.04 22.24 -8.74
C ASN A 190 12.37 23.13 -7.68
N ALA A 191 11.35 22.59 -7.01
CA ALA A 191 10.60 23.28 -5.96
C ALA A 191 10.37 22.37 -4.73
N VAL A 192 11.30 21.44 -4.47
CA VAL A 192 11.16 20.45 -3.38
C VAL A 192 11.03 21.08 -1.99
N ASP A 193 11.58 22.27 -1.77
CA ASP A 193 11.52 23.02 -0.51
C ASP A 193 10.59 24.25 -0.55
N ALA A 194 9.96 24.51 -1.71
CA ALA A 194 9.10 25.67 -1.88
C ALA A 194 7.87 25.60 -0.96
N ALA A 195 7.59 26.70 -0.25
CA ALA A 195 6.44 26.82 0.67
C ALA A 195 5.10 26.48 0.01
N GLN A 196 4.98 26.75 -1.29
CA GLN A 196 3.85 26.39 -2.13
C GLN A 196 4.32 26.19 -3.56
N LEU A 197 3.64 25.32 -4.31
CA LEU A 197 3.88 25.22 -5.74
C LEU A 197 3.25 26.41 -6.50
N ALA A 198 3.91 26.87 -7.55
CA ALA A 198 3.41 27.82 -8.54
C ALA A 198 2.39 27.13 -9.46
N VAL A 199 1.14 27.20 -9.06
CA VAL A 199 -0.01 26.66 -9.80
C VAL A 199 -0.70 27.81 -10.53
N THR A 200 -0.63 27.80 -11.85
CA THR A 200 -1.35 28.74 -12.73
C THR A 200 -2.60 28.14 -13.35
N ASP A 201 -2.65 26.81 -13.51
CA ASP A 201 -3.81 26.07 -13.99
C ASP A 201 -3.93 24.72 -13.30
N ALA A 202 -4.93 24.56 -12.44
CA ALA A 202 -5.13 23.34 -11.69
C ALA A 202 -5.52 22.13 -12.56
N THR A 203 -6.11 22.35 -13.73
CA THR A 203 -6.56 21.26 -14.60
C THR A 203 -5.40 20.54 -15.30
N THR A 204 -4.28 21.23 -15.49
CA THR A 204 -3.05 20.68 -16.07
C THR A 204 -1.97 20.41 -15.02
N GLN A 205 -2.05 21.05 -13.84
CA GLN A 205 -1.09 20.94 -12.75
C GLN A 205 -1.52 20.04 -11.58
N SER A 206 -2.60 19.28 -11.73
CA SER A 206 -3.05 18.35 -10.70
C SER A 206 -3.84 17.17 -11.23
N ALA A 207 -3.90 16.09 -10.44
CA ALA A 207 -4.84 14.99 -10.61
C ALA A 207 -5.01 14.23 -9.29
N ALA A 208 -6.12 13.52 -9.12
CA ALA A 208 -6.42 12.73 -7.93
C ALA A 208 -5.75 11.34 -7.97
N HIS A 209 -4.43 11.33 -8.09
CA HIS A 209 -3.59 10.14 -8.21
C HIS A 209 -2.33 10.27 -7.35
N TRP A 210 -1.72 9.15 -6.97
CA TRP A 210 -0.35 9.12 -6.46
C TRP A 210 0.60 8.58 -7.54
N TYR A 211 1.82 9.11 -7.63
CA TYR A 211 2.84 8.69 -8.58
C TYR A 211 4.11 8.25 -7.84
N PHE A 212 4.67 7.10 -8.24
CA PHE A 212 5.94 6.52 -7.77
C PHE A 212 6.04 6.11 -6.29
N LEU A 213 5.29 6.74 -5.37
CA LEU A 213 5.30 6.42 -3.95
C LEU A 213 4.60 5.07 -3.70
N SER A 214 5.25 4.19 -2.94
CA SER A 214 4.72 2.86 -2.61
C SER A 214 4.38 2.72 -1.14
N SER A 215 5.23 3.23 -0.25
CA SER A 215 4.93 3.29 1.19
C SER A 215 5.75 4.34 1.93
N ILE A 216 5.26 4.72 3.12
CA ILE A 216 6.05 5.34 4.18
C ILE A 216 6.09 4.36 5.33
N GLU A 217 7.29 3.98 5.74
CA GLU A 217 7.50 3.08 6.85
C GLU A 217 7.90 3.86 8.10
N ALA A 218 7.36 3.45 9.24
CA ALA A 218 7.59 4.01 10.56
C ALA A 218 8.43 3.07 11.41
N TRP A 219 9.41 3.61 12.13
CA TRP A 219 10.18 2.87 13.11
C TRP A 219 9.47 2.92 14.46
N VAL A 220 9.03 1.77 14.95
CA VAL A 220 8.10 1.65 16.08
C VAL A 220 8.58 0.64 17.12
N PRO A 221 8.08 0.71 18.38
CA PRO A 221 8.31 -0.34 19.36
C PRO A 221 7.73 -1.71 18.92
N PRO A 222 8.26 -2.85 19.44
CA PRO A 222 7.89 -4.20 19.00
C PRO A 222 6.41 -4.57 19.03
N LYS A 223 5.60 -3.92 19.88
CA LYS A 223 4.17 -4.25 20.01
C LYS A 223 3.30 -3.71 18.87
N GLN A 224 3.82 -2.79 18.05
CA GLN A 224 3.07 -2.19 16.94
C GLN A 224 3.22 -3.02 15.66
N GLY A 225 2.18 -3.03 14.82
CA GLY A 225 2.17 -3.80 13.59
C GLY A 225 1.12 -3.30 12.61
N SER A 226 1.25 -3.68 11.35
CA SER A 226 0.33 -3.28 10.28
C SER A 226 -0.76 -4.32 10.02
N LEU A 227 -1.97 -3.86 9.75
CA LEU A 227 -2.95 -4.58 8.95
C LEU A 227 -2.78 -4.17 7.47
N LEU A 228 -2.44 -5.13 6.60
CA LEU A 228 -2.41 -4.91 5.15
C LEU A 228 -3.66 -5.46 4.50
N ILE A 229 -4.33 -4.63 3.70
CA ILE A 229 -5.61 -4.97 3.09
C ILE A 229 -5.43 -5.10 1.58
N VAL A 230 -5.64 -6.30 1.07
CA VAL A 230 -5.70 -6.63 -0.35
C VAL A 230 -7.18 -6.58 -0.76
N GLY A 231 -7.49 -5.82 -1.81
CA GLY A 231 -8.87 -5.68 -2.26
C GLY A 231 -9.05 -4.93 -3.57
N ASP A 232 -10.31 -4.56 -3.83
CA ASP A 232 -10.73 -3.88 -5.06
C ASP A 232 -11.13 -2.40 -4.86
N SER A 233 -11.93 -1.83 -5.78
CA SER A 233 -12.41 -0.45 -5.75
C SER A 233 -13.16 -0.09 -4.46
N ILE A 234 -13.81 -1.04 -3.80
CA ILE A 234 -14.55 -0.80 -2.56
C ILE A 234 -13.58 -0.44 -1.44
N THR A 235 -12.46 -1.15 -1.33
CA THR A 235 -11.41 -0.84 -0.33
C THR A 235 -10.53 0.32 -0.77
N ASP A 236 -10.22 0.42 -2.06
CA ASP A 236 -9.48 1.54 -2.65
C ASP A 236 -10.19 2.88 -2.37
N GLY A 237 -11.53 2.86 -2.34
CA GLY A 237 -12.37 3.96 -1.82
C GLY A 237 -13.24 4.64 -2.86
N ARG A 238 -13.66 3.95 -3.92
CA ARG A 238 -14.63 4.49 -4.90
C ARG A 238 -15.96 4.82 -4.21
N GLY A 239 -16.45 6.05 -4.35
CA GLY A 239 -17.64 6.52 -3.62
C GLY A 239 -17.30 7.36 -2.37
N SER A 240 -16.02 7.42 -1.98
CA SER A 240 -15.51 8.34 -0.97
C SER A 240 -15.33 9.76 -1.55
N THR A 241 -15.14 10.74 -0.67
CA THR A 241 -14.90 12.14 -1.07
C THR A 241 -13.41 12.37 -1.30
N THR A 242 -13.05 12.87 -2.48
CA THR A 242 -11.68 13.27 -2.78
C THR A 242 -11.14 14.21 -1.71
N ASN A 243 -9.92 13.95 -1.24
CA ASN A 243 -9.21 14.69 -0.19
C ASN A 243 -9.79 14.61 1.24
N ALA A 244 -10.81 13.78 1.50
CA ALA A 244 -11.44 13.72 2.81
C ALA A 244 -10.96 12.59 3.74
N ASN A 245 -10.20 11.61 3.21
CA ASN A 245 -9.79 10.40 3.94
C ASN A 245 -10.99 9.72 4.64
N ASN A 246 -12.03 9.42 3.86
CA ASN A 246 -13.30 8.87 4.36
C ASN A 246 -13.75 7.59 3.62
N ARG A 247 -12.78 6.79 3.16
CA ARG A 247 -12.99 5.37 2.83
C ARG A 247 -12.96 4.53 4.11
N TRP A 248 -13.50 3.31 4.05
CA TRP A 248 -13.69 2.49 5.26
C TRP A 248 -12.40 2.22 6.06
N PRO A 249 -11.20 2.01 5.47
CA PRO A 249 -9.98 1.80 6.27
C PRO A 249 -9.58 3.06 7.05
N ASP A 250 -9.74 4.25 6.46
CA ASP A 250 -9.44 5.53 7.11
C ASP A 250 -10.40 5.77 8.29
N LEU A 251 -11.68 5.43 8.10
CA LEU A 251 -12.72 5.54 9.13
C LEU A 251 -12.51 4.52 10.25
N LEU A 252 -12.12 3.29 9.91
CA LEU A 252 -11.78 2.27 10.90
C LEU A 252 -10.53 2.67 11.70
N LEU A 253 -9.50 3.20 11.05
CA LEU A 253 -8.32 3.72 11.75
C LEU A 253 -8.72 4.75 12.82
N ARG A 254 -9.60 5.72 12.50
CA ARG A 254 -10.07 6.71 13.48
C ARG A 254 -10.71 6.04 14.69
N ARG A 255 -11.55 5.03 14.48
CA ARG A 255 -12.17 4.24 15.55
C ARG A 255 -11.14 3.50 16.41
N LEU A 256 -10.15 2.86 15.78
CA LEU A 256 -9.12 2.09 16.48
C LEU A 256 -8.16 2.99 17.29
N GLN A 257 -7.81 4.17 16.78
CA GLN A 257 -6.97 5.12 17.48
C GLN A 257 -7.63 5.67 18.76
N GLY A 258 -8.96 5.61 18.87
CA GLY A 258 -9.71 5.92 20.09
C GLY A 258 -9.63 4.84 21.18
N ASN A 259 -9.01 3.68 20.93
CA ASN A 259 -8.97 2.57 21.87
C ASN A 259 -7.53 2.13 22.17
N ALA A 260 -7.17 2.07 23.47
CA ALA A 260 -5.83 1.68 23.91
C ALA A 260 -5.42 0.27 23.44
N ALA A 261 -6.38 -0.64 23.29
CA ALA A 261 -6.16 -2.02 22.84
C ALA A 261 -5.87 -2.15 21.35
N THR A 262 -6.13 -1.12 20.53
CA THR A 262 -5.97 -1.20 19.07
C THR A 262 -5.24 -0.02 18.44
N LYS A 263 -4.98 1.07 19.17
CA LYS A 263 -4.24 2.25 18.68
C LYS A 263 -2.80 1.96 18.20
N HIS A 264 -2.29 0.77 18.48
CA HIS A 264 -0.97 0.30 18.05
C HIS A 264 -0.98 -0.41 16.69
N ILE A 265 -2.14 -0.48 16.03
CA ILE A 265 -2.34 -1.12 14.73
C ILE A 265 -2.38 -0.04 13.66
N SER A 266 -1.47 -0.13 12.69
CA SER A 266 -1.45 0.72 11.50
C SER A 266 -2.12 0.01 10.32
N PHE A 267 -2.30 0.73 9.23
CA PHE A 267 -2.96 0.25 8.01
C PHE A 267 -2.12 0.51 6.78
N GLY A 268 -2.08 -0.46 5.87
CA GLY A 268 -1.70 -0.29 4.47
C GLY A 268 -2.86 -0.71 3.57
N ASN A 269 -3.30 0.19 2.69
CA ASN A 269 -4.38 -0.07 1.76
C ASN A 269 -3.80 -0.47 0.40
N LEU A 270 -3.73 -1.77 0.16
CA LEU A 270 -3.16 -2.36 -1.04
C LEU A 270 -4.26 -2.87 -1.97
N ALA A 271 -5.38 -2.15 -1.99
CA ALA A 271 -6.46 -2.36 -2.92
C ALA A 271 -6.28 -1.54 -4.19
N ALA A 272 -6.91 -1.97 -5.29
CA ALA A 272 -7.00 -1.18 -6.51
C ALA A 272 -8.34 -1.37 -7.21
N GLY A 273 -8.86 -0.29 -7.78
CA GLY A 273 -10.08 -0.35 -8.59
C GLY A 273 -10.01 -1.41 -9.69
N GLY A 274 -11.11 -2.16 -9.88
CA GLY A 274 -11.19 -3.21 -10.90
C GLY A 274 -10.21 -4.38 -10.71
N ASN A 275 -9.53 -4.49 -9.57
CA ASN A 275 -8.64 -5.62 -9.31
C ASN A 275 -9.44 -6.91 -9.09
N ARG A 276 -8.81 -8.02 -9.46
CA ARG A 276 -9.38 -9.36 -9.51
C ARG A 276 -8.40 -10.32 -8.89
N ILE A 277 -8.90 -11.41 -8.30
CA ILE A 277 -8.05 -12.45 -7.72
C ILE A 277 -7.45 -13.35 -8.80
N LEU A 278 -8.23 -13.72 -9.83
CA LEU A 278 -7.89 -14.79 -10.76
C LEU A 278 -7.24 -14.33 -12.07
N ALA A 279 -7.33 -13.04 -12.38
CA ALA A 279 -6.87 -12.46 -13.65
C ALA A 279 -6.47 -10.99 -13.44
N ASP A 280 -5.62 -10.46 -14.30
CA ASP A 280 -5.25 -9.04 -14.22
C ASP A 280 -6.45 -8.16 -14.53
N GLY A 281 -6.57 -7.01 -13.87
CA GLY A 281 -7.60 -5.98 -14.09
C GLY A 281 -6.95 -4.65 -14.46
N LEU A 282 -7.29 -3.58 -13.74
CA LEU A 282 -6.53 -2.31 -13.82
C LEU A 282 -5.12 -2.41 -13.18
N GLY A 283 -4.78 -3.59 -12.65
CA GLY A 283 -3.45 -3.97 -12.18
C GLY A 283 -3.31 -5.50 -12.11
N PRO A 284 -2.14 -6.04 -11.73
CA PRO A 284 -1.94 -7.48 -11.64
C PRO A 284 -2.92 -8.14 -10.68
N ASN A 285 -3.29 -9.39 -10.97
CA ASN A 285 -4.17 -10.19 -10.14
C ASN A 285 -3.70 -10.29 -8.69
N ALA A 286 -4.64 -10.31 -7.75
CA ALA A 286 -4.37 -10.30 -6.31
C ALA A 286 -3.59 -11.53 -5.84
N PHE A 287 -3.87 -12.70 -6.42
CA PHE A 287 -3.18 -13.92 -6.06
C PHE A 287 -1.69 -13.85 -6.37
N GLY A 288 -1.32 -13.35 -7.55
CA GLY A 288 0.07 -13.18 -7.98
C GLY A 288 0.82 -12.01 -7.34
N ARG A 289 0.18 -11.21 -6.48
CA ARG A 289 0.81 -10.07 -5.80
C ARG A 289 0.87 -10.20 -4.28
N ILE A 290 0.49 -11.33 -3.69
CA ILE A 290 0.60 -11.54 -2.23
C ILE A 290 2.02 -11.38 -1.71
N ASP A 291 3.02 -11.89 -2.42
CA ASP A 291 4.42 -11.70 -2.03
C ASP A 291 4.78 -10.21 -1.96
N ARG A 292 4.41 -9.45 -2.99
CA ARG A 292 4.75 -8.03 -3.12
C ARG A 292 3.96 -7.16 -2.14
N ASP A 293 2.66 -7.38 -2.06
CA ASP A 293 1.70 -6.51 -1.36
C ASP A 293 1.33 -7.04 0.03
N VAL A 294 1.94 -8.13 0.50
CA VAL A 294 1.82 -8.53 1.91
C VAL A 294 3.19 -8.91 2.45
N LEU A 295 3.83 -9.93 1.87
CA LEU A 295 4.99 -10.58 2.51
C LEU A 295 6.28 -9.74 2.44
N ALA A 296 6.43 -8.88 1.42
CA ALA A 296 7.57 -7.99 1.25
C ALA A 296 7.48 -6.69 2.09
N HIS A 297 6.36 -6.48 2.78
CA HIS A 297 6.17 -5.36 3.69
C HIS A 297 6.67 -5.71 5.10
N PRO A 298 7.29 -4.77 5.83
CA PRO A 298 7.84 -5.07 7.15
C PRO A 298 6.76 -4.99 8.24
N GLY A 299 6.90 -5.83 9.27
CA GLY A 299 6.09 -5.75 10.49
C GLY A 299 4.58 -5.94 10.26
N VAL A 300 4.21 -6.70 9.23
CA VAL A 300 2.84 -7.11 8.99
C VAL A 300 2.40 -8.00 10.14
N LYS A 301 1.34 -7.57 10.82
CA LYS A 301 0.75 -8.30 11.94
C LYS A 301 -0.54 -8.99 11.56
N TYR A 302 -1.27 -8.42 10.60
CA TYR A 302 -2.51 -8.98 10.09
C TYR A 302 -2.56 -8.74 8.58
N ALA A 303 -3.17 -9.67 7.85
CA ALA A 303 -3.58 -9.46 6.46
C ALA A 303 -5.11 -9.49 6.38
N MET A 304 -5.68 -8.83 5.38
CA MET A 304 -7.10 -8.95 5.07
C MET A 304 -7.30 -9.05 3.56
N ILE A 305 -8.16 -9.98 3.15
CA ILE A 305 -8.59 -10.14 1.76
C ILE A 305 -10.06 -9.73 1.68
N PHE A 306 -10.32 -8.66 0.92
CA PHE A 306 -11.66 -8.21 0.57
C PHE A 306 -11.72 -7.91 -0.92
N GLU A 307 -11.88 -8.97 -1.71
CA GLU A 307 -11.83 -8.95 -3.17
C GLU A 307 -12.75 -10.04 -3.76
N GLY A 308 -12.80 -10.16 -5.08
CA GLY A 308 -13.58 -11.18 -5.79
C GLY A 308 -14.82 -10.64 -6.50
N VAL A 309 -15.25 -9.41 -6.20
CA VAL A 309 -16.43 -8.80 -6.84
C VAL A 309 -16.24 -8.64 -8.35
N ASN A 310 -15.05 -8.27 -8.79
CA ASN A 310 -14.73 -8.06 -10.20
C ASN A 310 -14.51 -9.39 -10.95
N ASP A 311 -14.12 -10.47 -10.25
CA ASP A 311 -14.04 -11.81 -10.83
C ASP A 311 -15.45 -12.30 -11.20
N ILE A 312 -16.41 -12.13 -10.29
CA ILE A 312 -17.82 -12.50 -10.50
C ILE A 312 -18.47 -11.56 -11.53
N GLY A 313 -18.35 -10.24 -11.30
CA GLY A 313 -18.96 -9.18 -12.10
C GLY A 313 -18.41 -9.06 -13.51
N GLY A 314 -17.12 -9.34 -13.70
CA GLY A 314 -16.47 -9.37 -15.01
C GLY A 314 -16.63 -10.71 -15.75
N GLY A 315 -17.01 -11.78 -15.05
CA GLY A 315 -17.22 -13.10 -15.64
C GLY A 315 -18.49 -13.20 -16.47
N ALA A 316 -18.55 -14.15 -17.42
CA ALA A 316 -19.76 -14.43 -18.19
C ALA A 316 -20.92 -14.86 -17.27
N THR A 317 -22.16 -14.60 -17.68
CA THR A 317 -23.37 -14.88 -16.87
C THR A 317 -23.91 -16.29 -17.03
N THR A 318 -23.19 -17.18 -17.73
CA THR A 318 -23.61 -18.59 -17.85
C THR A 318 -23.29 -19.33 -16.56
N LYS A 319 -24.11 -20.32 -16.22
CA LYS A 319 -23.91 -21.15 -15.05
C LYS A 319 -22.53 -21.82 -15.05
N GLU A 320 -22.09 -22.32 -16.19
CA GLU A 320 -20.80 -23.01 -16.33
C GLU A 320 -19.62 -22.08 -16.03
N ALA A 321 -19.67 -20.83 -16.51
CA ALA A 321 -18.63 -19.85 -16.26
C ALA A 321 -18.60 -19.42 -14.79
N GLN A 322 -19.78 -19.25 -14.20
CA GLN A 322 -19.95 -18.84 -12.81
C GLN A 322 -19.56 -19.95 -11.82
N ASP A 323 -19.87 -21.22 -12.14
CA ASP A 323 -19.38 -22.39 -11.42
C ASP A 323 -17.84 -22.47 -11.48
N ALA A 324 -17.23 -22.26 -12.64
CA ALA A 324 -15.78 -22.25 -12.79
C ALA A 324 -15.12 -21.09 -12.00
N ILE A 325 -15.74 -19.91 -11.95
CA ILE A 325 -15.28 -18.79 -11.13
C ILE A 325 -15.35 -19.14 -9.65
N TYR A 326 -16.44 -19.75 -9.18
CA TYR A 326 -16.57 -20.19 -7.80
C TYR A 326 -15.42 -21.12 -7.40
N GLU A 327 -15.22 -22.22 -8.13
CA GLU A 327 -14.20 -23.23 -7.79
C GLU A 327 -12.79 -22.62 -7.76
N ARG A 328 -12.48 -21.76 -8.74
CA ARG A 328 -11.18 -21.11 -8.82
C ARG A 328 -10.98 -20.07 -7.71
N LEU A 329 -12.01 -19.30 -7.35
CA LEU A 329 -11.94 -18.32 -6.27
C LEU A 329 -11.74 -18.99 -4.92
N THR A 330 -12.51 -20.04 -4.60
CA THR A 330 -12.36 -20.75 -3.33
C THR A 330 -10.97 -21.37 -3.19
N GLN A 331 -10.44 -21.96 -4.27
CA GLN A 331 -9.08 -22.47 -4.29
C GLN A 331 -8.04 -21.36 -4.13
N ALA A 332 -8.20 -20.22 -4.83
CA ALA A 332 -7.27 -19.09 -4.73
C ALA A 332 -7.25 -18.49 -3.32
N TYR A 333 -8.41 -18.34 -2.66
CA TYR A 333 -8.46 -17.89 -1.26
C TYR A 333 -7.66 -18.81 -0.35
N GLN A 334 -7.83 -20.12 -0.47
CA GLN A 334 -7.07 -21.09 0.32
C GLN A 334 -5.57 -20.95 0.09
N GLN A 335 -5.13 -20.86 -1.17
CA GLN A 335 -3.71 -20.70 -1.48
C GLN A 335 -3.13 -19.37 -0.99
N MET A 336 -3.85 -18.26 -1.14
CA MET A 336 -3.43 -16.96 -0.61
C MET A 336 -3.28 -17.00 0.91
N VAL A 337 -4.22 -17.63 1.62
CA VAL A 337 -4.12 -17.82 3.07
C VAL A 337 -2.92 -18.70 3.42
N THR A 338 -2.73 -19.85 2.74
CA THR A 338 -1.58 -20.73 2.97
C THR A 338 -0.25 -19.99 2.83
N LEU A 339 -0.09 -19.17 1.79
CA LEU A 339 1.12 -18.37 1.58
C LEU A 339 1.37 -17.37 2.72
N ILE A 340 0.31 -16.74 3.23
CA ILE A 340 0.42 -15.75 4.30
C ILE A 340 0.66 -16.41 5.67
N HIS A 341 -0.03 -17.53 5.95
CA HIS A 341 0.17 -18.35 7.16
C HIS A 341 1.59 -18.91 7.27
N ALA A 342 2.28 -19.15 6.15
CA ALA A 342 3.69 -19.56 6.17
C ALA A 342 4.61 -18.53 6.86
N HIS A 343 4.14 -17.30 7.06
CA HIS A 343 4.83 -16.23 7.78
C HIS A 343 4.23 -15.96 9.18
N GLY A 344 3.32 -16.81 9.68
CA GLY A 344 2.63 -16.64 10.96
C GLY A 344 1.65 -15.48 11.01
N ILE A 345 1.26 -14.94 9.84
CA ILE A 345 0.36 -13.78 9.75
C ILE A 345 -1.09 -14.28 9.65
N PRO A 346 -1.98 -13.91 10.57
CA PRO A 346 -3.40 -14.21 10.45
C PRO A 346 -4.05 -13.41 9.30
N VAL A 347 -4.95 -14.05 8.57
CA VAL A 347 -5.68 -13.54 7.42
C VAL A 347 -7.17 -13.41 7.73
N PHE A 348 -7.65 -12.17 7.69
CA PHE A 348 -9.07 -11.86 7.81
C PHE A 348 -9.73 -11.85 6.43
N GLY A 349 -10.96 -12.36 6.34
CA GLY A 349 -11.80 -12.27 5.16
C GLY A 349 -12.88 -11.20 5.34
N ALA A 350 -13.35 -10.61 4.24
CA ALA A 350 -14.65 -9.96 4.21
C ALA A 350 -15.52 -10.55 3.10
N THR A 351 -16.80 -10.75 3.42
CA THR A 351 -17.81 -11.18 2.45
C THR A 351 -18.01 -10.09 1.39
N ILE A 352 -18.16 -10.50 0.13
CA ILE A 352 -18.43 -9.63 -1.02
C ILE A 352 -19.78 -8.93 -0.82
N THR A 353 -19.80 -7.60 -0.88
CA THR A 353 -21.02 -6.80 -0.67
C THR A 353 -22.04 -7.02 -1.79
N PRO A 354 -23.33 -6.72 -1.56
CA PRO A 354 -24.36 -6.77 -2.59
C PRO A 354 -23.98 -5.92 -3.81
N PHE A 355 -24.31 -6.40 -5.01
CA PHE A 355 -24.08 -5.68 -6.27
C PHE A 355 -25.23 -5.76 -7.28
N SER A 356 -26.40 -6.28 -6.87
CA SER A 356 -27.57 -6.26 -7.75
C SER A 356 -28.19 -4.88 -7.78
N ALA A 357 -28.76 -4.52 -8.93
CA ALA A 357 -29.57 -3.34 -9.12
C ALA A 357 -31.04 -3.73 -9.39
N PRO A 358 -32.01 -2.81 -9.20
CA PRO A 358 -33.39 -3.01 -9.63
C PRO A 358 -33.47 -3.41 -11.11
N ALA A 359 -34.43 -4.26 -11.47
CA ALA A 359 -34.52 -4.84 -12.83
C ALA A 359 -34.68 -3.80 -13.95
N ASN A 360 -35.16 -2.60 -13.64
CA ASN A 360 -35.29 -1.48 -14.58
C ASN A 360 -34.04 -0.58 -14.66
N VAL A 361 -32.96 -0.93 -13.96
CA VAL A 361 -31.70 -0.18 -13.91
C VAL A 361 -30.61 -0.95 -14.64
N THR A 362 -29.93 -0.29 -15.58
CA THR A 362 -28.88 -0.90 -16.41
C THR A 362 -27.48 -0.33 -16.12
N ILE A 363 -27.35 0.67 -15.25
CA ILE A 363 -26.06 1.31 -14.93
C ILE A 363 -25.07 0.36 -14.24
N GLN A 364 -25.58 -0.70 -13.60
CA GLN A 364 -24.77 -1.69 -12.91
C GLN A 364 -24.62 -2.97 -13.75
N PRO A 365 -23.54 -3.11 -14.53
CA PRO A 365 -23.36 -4.27 -15.41
C PRO A 365 -23.13 -5.58 -14.66
N TYR A 366 -22.83 -5.56 -13.35
CA TYR A 366 -22.63 -6.77 -12.55
C TYR A 366 -23.95 -7.42 -12.15
N SER A 367 -25.04 -6.66 -12.13
CA SER A 367 -26.37 -7.13 -11.74
C SER A 367 -26.86 -8.26 -12.65
N ASN A 368 -26.86 -9.49 -12.14
CA ASN A 368 -27.38 -10.67 -12.82
C ASN A 368 -27.72 -11.76 -11.79
N PRO A 369 -28.83 -12.50 -11.94
CA PRO A 369 -29.21 -13.55 -11.00
C PRO A 369 -28.15 -14.65 -10.81
N GLU A 370 -27.45 -15.07 -11.87
CA GLU A 370 -26.43 -16.12 -11.76
C GLU A 370 -25.19 -15.61 -11.02
N ARG A 371 -24.78 -14.37 -11.28
CA ARG A 371 -23.68 -13.73 -10.53
C ARG A 371 -24.02 -13.55 -9.06
N GLU A 372 -25.25 -13.19 -8.73
CA GLU A 372 -25.72 -13.14 -7.34
C GLU A 372 -25.70 -14.52 -6.69
N ASN A 373 -26.09 -15.58 -7.40
CA ASN A 373 -25.97 -16.95 -6.91
C ASN A 373 -24.52 -17.30 -6.56
N THR A 374 -23.57 -16.99 -7.44
CA THR A 374 -22.13 -17.17 -7.20
C THR A 374 -21.66 -16.37 -5.99
N ARG A 375 -22.06 -15.10 -5.88
CA ARG A 375 -21.70 -14.24 -4.74
C ARG A 375 -22.16 -14.84 -3.42
N GLN A 376 -23.40 -15.34 -3.35
CA GLN A 376 -23.93 -16.00 -2.16
C GLN A 376 -23.14 -17.26 -1.80
N ARG A 377 -22.78 -18.08 -2.80
CA ARG A 377 -21.94 -19.27 -2.59
C ARG A 377 -20.55 -18.92 -2.07
N ILE A 378 -19.89 -17.91 -2.67
CA ILE A 378 -18.58 -17.42 -2.21
C ILE A 378 -18.69 -16.85 -0.79
N ASN A 379 -19.72 -16.05 -0.50
CA ASN A 379 -19.90 -15.52 0.84
C ASN A 379 -20.19 -16.60 1.88
N LYS A 380 -20.92 -17.66 1.51
CA LYS A 380 -21.08 -18.85 2.36
C LYS A 380 -19.74 -19.52 2.63
N PHE A 381 -18.93 -19.74 1.60
CA PHE A 381 -17.57 -20.27 1.76
C PHE A 381 -16.73 -19.39 2.71
N ILE A 382 -16.67 -18.07 2.48
CA ILE A 382 -15.91 -17.14 3.32
C ILE A 382 -16.32 -17.25 4.79
N ARG A 383 -17.62 -17.40 5.09
CA ARG A 383 -18.13 -17.49 6.46
C ARG A 383 -17.89 -18.83 7.15
N GLU A 384 -17.97 -19.93 6.41
CA GLU A 384 -18.16 -21.27 6.99
C GLU A 384 -16.98 -22.22 6.75
N SER A 385 -16.09 -21.94 5.80
CA SER A 385 -15.05 -22.90 5.41
C SER A 385 -13.89 -23.05 6.40
N GLY A 386 -13.73 -22.11 7.34
CA GLY A 386 -12.54 -22.03 8.19
C GLY A 386 -11.26 -21.63 7.43
N THR A 387 -11.38 -21.16 6.18
CA THR A 387 -10.22 -20.69 5.40
C THR A 387 -9.66 -19.37 5.96
N PHE A 388 -10.49 -18.51 6.53
CA PHE A 388 -10.05 -17.24 7.14
C PHE A 388 -10.08 -17.33 8.67
N ASP A 389 -9.09 -16.73 9.31
CA ASP A 389 -8.93 -16.70 10.77
C ASP A 389 -10.03 -15.87 11.46
N ALA A 390 -10.53 -14.86 10.76
CA ALA A 390 -11.72 -14.11 11.15
C ALA A 390 -12.44 -13.53 9.92
N VAL A 391 -13.74 -13.27 10.05
CA VAL A 391 -14.57 -12.76 8.96
C VAL A 391 -15.32 -11.50 9.39
N ALA A 392 -15.24 -10.46 8.56
CA ALA A 392 -16.13 -9.30 8.61
C ALA A 392 -17.28 -9.47 7.59
N ASP A 393 -18.51 -9.60 8.07
CA ASP A 393 -19.69 -9.87 7.24
C ASP A 393 -20.25 -8.58 6.60
N PHE A 394 -19.44 -7.96 5.73
CA PHE A 394 -19.76 -6.72 5.02
C PHE A 394 -21.01 -6.84 4.13
N ASP A 395 -21.33 -8.05 3.68
CA ASP A 395 -22.56 -8.37 2.96
C ASP A 395 -23.78 -8.07 3.83
N LYS A 396 -23.83 -8.64 5.04
CA LYS A 396 -24.92 -8.34 5.99
C LYS A 396 -24.96 -6.88 6.42
N PHE A 397 -23.81 -6.21 6.49
CA PHE A 397 -23.76 -4.82 6.92
C PHE A 397 -24.42 -3.90 5.89
N LEU A 398 -24.18 -4.14 4.60
CA LEU A 398 -24.64 -3.23 3.55
C LEU A 398 -25.88 -3.70 2.79
N ALA A 399 -26.36 -4.92 3.01
CA ALA A 399 -27.58 -5.42 2.39
C ALA A 399 -28.83 -4.57 2.70
N ASP A 400 -29.64 -4.33 1.68
CA ASP A 400 -30.99 -3.82 1.87
C ASP A 400 -31.81 -4.88 2.64
N PRO A 401 -32.49 -4.51 3.75
CA PRO A 401 -33.22 -5.47 4.59
C PRO A 401 -34.44 -6.10 3.89
N LYS A 402 -34.94 -5.50 2.81
CA LYS A 402 -36.07 -6.00 2.02
C LYS A 402 -35.58 -6.75 0.77
N ILE A 403 -34.47 -6.31 0.17
CA ILE A 403 -33.89 -6.93 -1.03
C ILE A 403 -32.39 -7.19 -0.82
N PRO A 404 -32.01 -8.27 -0.11
CA PRO A 404 -30.63 -8.46 0.34
C PRO A 404 -29.55 -8.60 -0.75
N SER A 405 -29.95 -8.79 -2.02
CA SER A 405 -29.02 -8.79 -3.16
C SER A 405 -28.61 -7.38 -3.61
N GLN A 406 -29.24 -6.33 -3.09
CA GLN A 406 -28.94 -4.92 -3.35
C GLN A 406 -28.30 -4.26 -2.13
N LEU A 407 -27.55 -3.18 -2.38
CA LEU A 407 -27.10 -2.31 -1.31
C LEU A 407 -28.30 -1.59 -0.68
N ASN A 408 -28.27 -1.42 0.63
CA ASN A 408 -29.19 -0.54 1.32
C ASN A 408 -29.07 0.87 0.72
N PRO A 409 -30.17 1.49 0.27
CA PRO A 409 -30.14 2.81 -0.36
C PRO A 409 -29.48 3.91 0.48
N ALA A 410 -29.47 3.78 1.81
CA ALA A 410 -28.77 4.72 2.69
C ALA A 410 -27.24 4.64 2.57
N TYR A 411 -26.71 3.52 2.07
CA TYR A 411 -25.30 3.21 1.97
C TYR A 411 -24.81 3.11 0.52
N ASP A 412 -25.70 3.14 -0.47
CA ASP A 412 -25.33 3.11 -1.89
C ASP A 412 -24.84 4.49 -2.37
N SER A 413 -23.77 4.52 -3.16
CA SER A 413 -23.31 5.73 -3.87
C SER A 413 -24.21 6.10 -5.06
N GLY A 414 -25.13 5.21 -5.45
CA GLY A 414 -26.07 5.35 -6.56
C GLY A 414 -25.72 4.48 -7.78
N ASP A 415 -24.64 3.71 -7.70
CA ASP A 415 -24.23 2.77 -8.75
C ASP A 415 -24.48 1.30 -8.41
N TYR A 416 -25.10 1.03 -7.26
CA TYR A 416 -25.49 -0.32 -6.81
C TYR A 416 -24.32 -1.27 -6.58
N LEU A 417 -23.08 -0.78 -6.47
CA LEU A 417 -21.88 -1.58 -6.17
C LEU A 417 -21.00 -0.93 -5.12
N HIS A 418 -20.79 0.38 -5.22
CA HIS A 418 -19.88 1.09 -4.34
C HIS A 418 -20.64 1.74 -3.18
N PRO A 419 -20.15 1.58 -1.94
CA PRO A 419 -20.70 2.32 -0.81
C PRO A 419 -20.50 3.83 -0.97
N SER A 420 -21.48 4.61 -0.51
CA SER A 420 -21.32 6.02 -0.22
C SER A 420 -20.45 6.22 1.02
N VAL A 421 -20.08 7.46 1.33
CA VAL A 421 -19.39 7.81 2.59
C VAL A 421 -20.16 7.30 3.82
N ALA A 422 -21.49 7.32 3.80
CA ALA A 422 -22.31 6.78 4.89
C ALA A 422 -22.17 5.26 4.99
N GLY A 423 -22.15 4.55 3.85
CA GLY A 423 -21.88 3.11 3.81
C GLY A 423 -20.49 2.75 4.32
N TYR A 424 -19.47 3.53 3.95
CA TYR A 424 -18.11 3.34 4.47
C TYR A 424 -17.98 3.60 5.98
N GLN A 425 -18.68 4.61 6.50
CA GLN A 425 -18.76 4.84 7.95
C GLN A 425 -19.42 3.64 8.63
N TYR A 426 -20.51 3.13 8.07
CA TYR A 426 -21.20 1.97 8.62
C TYR A 426 -20.31 0.71 8.64
N LEU A 427 -19.55 0.44 7.57
CA LEU A 427 -18.56 -0.64 7.57
C LEU A 427 -17.53 -0.49 8.69
N ALA A 428 -16.99 0.72 8.89
CA ALA A 428 -16.01 0.99 9.94
C ALA A 428 -16.60 0.81 11.35
N ASP A 429 -17.86 1.21 11.55
CA ASP A 429 -18.56 1.09 12.84
C ASP A 429 -18.92 -0.36 13.19
N GLN A 430 -19.29 -1.16 12.17
CA GLN A 430 -19.64 -2.57 12.35
C GLN A 430 -18.43 -3.52 12.34
N PHE A 431 -17.26 -3.05 11.89
CA PHE A 431 -16.06 -3.88 11.84
C PHE A 431 -15.78 -4.55 13.20
N PRO A 432 -15.54 -5.86 13.26
CA PRO A 432 -15.42 -6.60 14.52
C PRO A 432 -14.03 -6.41 15.15
N VAL A 433 -13.74 -5.26 15.75
CA VAL A 433 -12.40 -4.89 16.25
C VAL A 433 -11.80 -5.86 17.29
N ARG A 434 -12.60 -6.75 17.89
CA ARG A 434 -12.12 -7.79 18.81
C ARG A 434 -11.20 -8.81 18.13
N ILE A 435 -11.27 -8.97 16.81
CA ILE A 435 -10.45 -9.93 16.06
C ILE A 435 -8.95 -9.67 16.24
N PHE A 436 -8.56 -8.40 16.41
CA PHE A 436 -7.17 -8.04 16.66
C PHE A 436 -6.65 -8.53 18.01
N ALA A 437 -7.51 -8.61 19.03
CA ALA A 437 -7.14 -9.17 20.31
C ALA A 437 -7.12 -10.71 20.28
N GLN A 438 -8.03 -11.32 19.51
CA GLN A 438 -8.11 -12.77 19.35
C GLN A 438 -6.86 -13.33 18.66
N TRP A 439 -6.34 -12.62 17.65
CA TRP A 439 -5.19 -13.03 16.84
C TRP A 439 -3.92 -12.25 17.16
N ALA A 440 -3.82 -11.70 18.38
CA ALA A 440 -2.72 -10.81 18.76
C ALA A 440 -1.34 -11.49 18.73
N ASP A 441 -1.31 -12.81 18.86
CA ASP A 441 -0.12 -13.66 18.92
C ASP A 441 0.23 -14.30 17.57
N GLY A 442 -0.49 -13.93 16.50
CA GLY A 442 -0.28 -14.45 15.14
C GLY A 442 -1.15 -15.66 14.83
N ALA A 443 -0.97 -16.23 13.64
CA ALA A 443 -1.56 -17.51 13.27
C ALA A 443 -0.69 -18.65 13.81
N ASP A 444 -1.28 -19.62 14.50
CA ASP A 444 -0.60 -20.73 15.17
C ASP A 444 -0.96 -22.11 14.57
N GLU A 445 -1.74 -22.14 13.50
CA GLU A 445 -2.12 -23.34 12.77
C GLU A 445 -1.81 -23.23 11.27
N PHE A 446 -1.33 -24.33 10.68
CA PHE A 446 -1.37 -24.50 9.23
C PHE A 446 -2.78 -24.97 8.89
N SER A 447 -3.68 -24.04 8.56
CA SER A 447 -5.07 -24.39 8.26
C SER A 447 -5.12 -25.41 7.12
N TRP A 448 -5.44 -26.65 7.48
CA TRP A 448 -6.10 -27.61 6.61
C TRP A 448 -7.42 -27.88 7.29
N GLY A 449 -8.48 -27.16 6.90
CA GLY A 449 -9.83 -27.44 7.35
C GLY A 449 -10.14 -28.94 7.19
N GLN A 450 -10.76 -29.53 8.21
CA GLN A 450 -11.34 -30.88 8.12
C GLN A 450 -12.48 -30.95 7.12
#